data_AF-A0A8C9V1B5-F1
#
_entry.id   AF-A0A8C9V1B5-F1
#
_cell.length_a   1.000
_cell.length_b   1.000
_cell.length_c   1.000
_cell.angle_alpha   90.00
_cell.angle_beta   90.00
_cell.angle_gamma   90.00
#
_symmetry.space_group_name_H-M   'P 1'
#
loop_
_entity.id
_entity.type
_entity.pdbx_description
1 polymer ?
#
loop_
_entity_poly.entity_id
_entity_poly.type
_entity_poly.pdbx_seq_one_letter_code
_entity_poly.pdbx_strand_id
1 'polypeptide(L)'
;LAVVTYYWTDGSGKKVRCSAPLYTDCTLSYVQQLLDDENVFPTRADASFPKGFVFLVQRIFLYMFHTLAHLYGTHFLEVVQLQLHPHLNTLFVHLITFGGSLGCWRHKLLCPQPTTSLSLLNMSV
;
A
#
# COMPACT_ATOMS: atom_id res chain seq x y z
N LEU A 1 14.47 -1.48 8.91
CA LEU A 1 13.76 -0.23 8.52
C LEU A 1 13.45 0.55 9.79
N ALA A 2 13.61 1.88 9.80
CA ALA A 2 13.14 2.67 10.93
C ALA A 2 11.63 2.47 11.11
N VAL A 3 11.14 2.40 12.36
CA VAL A 3 9.71 2.26 12.64
C VAL A 3 9.00 3.54 12.20
N VAL A 4 8.39 3.51 11.02
CA VAL A 4 7.61 4.63 10.49
C VAL A 4 6.23 4.59 11.13
N THR A 5 5.83 5.68 11.76
CA THR A 5 4.47 5.82 12.30
C THR A 5 3.56 6.40 11.24
N TYR A 6 2.56 5.61 10.83
CA TYR A 6 1.50 6.07 9.94
C TYR A 6 0.32 6.63 10.73
N TYR A 7 -0.34 7.64 10.18
CA TYR A 7 -1.53 8.27 10.77
C TYR A 7 -2.74 7.98 9.90
N TRP A 8 -3.83 7.54 10.52
CA TRP A 8 -5.11 7.37 9.84
C TRP A 8 -5.89 8.69 9.87
N THR A 9 -6.70 8.95 8.86
CA THR A 9 -7.64 10.09 8.88
C THR A 9 -9.04 9.54 9.03
N ASP A 10 -9.70 9.83 10.15
CA ASP A 10 -11.04 9.33 10.43
C ASP A 10 -12.11 10.02 9.55
N GLY A 11 -13.37 9.59 9.67
CA GLY A 11 -14.49 10.16 8.93
C GLY A 11 -14.76 11.65 9.21
N SER A 12 -14.18 12.21 10.28
CA SER A 12 -14.25 13.64 10.60
C SER A 12 -13.11 14.45 9.97
N GLY A 13 -12.19 13.80 9.26
CA GLY A 13 -11.00 14.43 8.69
C GLY A 13 -9.84 14.61 9.69
N LYS A 14 -9.96 14.04 10.89
CA LYS A 14 -8.93 14.17 11.94
C LYS A 14 -7.86 13.09 11.78
N LYS A 15 -6.59 13.49 11.88
CA LYS A 15 -5.46 12.56 11.93
C LYS A 15 -5.39 11.88 13.30
N VAL A 16 -5.49 10.56 13.31
CA VAL A 16 -5.49 9.72 14.51
C VAL A 16 -4.28 8.78 14.47
N ARG A 17 -3.57 8.73 15.59
CA ARG A 17 -2.52 7.72 15.82
C ARG A 17 -3.20 6.43 16.26
N CYS A 18 -2.85 5.32 15.64
CA CYS A 18 -3.37 3.99 15.95
C CYS A 18 -2.23 2.97 16.00
N SER A 19 -2.51 1.81 16.57
CA SER A 19 -1.59 0.66 16.48
C SER A 19 -1.50 0.17 15.03
N ALA A 20 -0.40 -0.49 14.67
CA ALA A 20 -0.23 -1.05 13.32
C ALA A 20 -1.37 -1.99 12.86
N PRO A 21 -1.91 -2.91 13.69
CA PRO A 21 -3.07 -3.71 13.29
C PRO A 21 -4.32 -2.85 13.08
N LEU A 22 -4.59 -1.88 13.96
CA LEU A 22 -5.75 -0.98 13.79
C LEU A 22 -5.62 -0.10 12.54
N TYR A 23 -4.41 0.38 12.24
CA TYR A 23 -4.13 1.11 11.01
C TYR A 23 -4.41 0.25 9.77
N THR A 24 -3.91 -0.98 9.77
CA THR A 24 -4.11 -1.93 8.66
C THR A 24 -5.59 -2.24 8.47
N ASP A 25 -6.32 -2.50 9.55
CA ASP A 25 -7.76 -2.76 9.52
C ASP A 25 -8.55 -1.56 8.97
N CYS A 26 -8.29 -0.35 9.48
CA CYS A 26 -8.95 0.86 9.01
C CYS A 26 -8.67 1.13 7.52
N THR A 27 -7.40 1.03 7.11
CA THR A 27 -7.00 1.34 5.74
C THR A 27 -7.50 0.31 4.74
N LEU A 28 -7.40 -0.98 5.04
CA LEU A 28 -7.86 -2.03 4.13
C LEU A 28 -9.39 -2.12 4.09
N SER A 29 -10.08 -1.90 5.22
CA SER A 29 -11.55 -1.76 5.23
C SER A 29 -12.01 -0.58 4.39
N TYR A 30 -11.30 0.55 4.45
CA TYR A 30 -11.59 1.70 3.59
C TYR A 30 -11.36 1.40 2.11
N VAL A 31 -10.28 0.69 1.77
CA VAL A 31 -10.05 0.23 0.39
C VAL A 31 -11.19 -0.67 -0.08
N GLN A 32 -11.62 -1.64 0.73
CA GLN A 32 -12.72 -2.53 0.41
C GLN A 32 -14.02 -1.75 0.14
N GLN A 33 -14.36 -0.79 1.01
CA GLN A 33 -15.52 0.09 0.80
C GLN A 33 -15.48 0.87 -0.52
N LEU A 34 -14.29 1.34 -0.93
CA LEU A 34 -14.14 2.00 -2.23
C LEU A 34 -14.37 1.02 -3.38
N LEU A 35 -13.83 -0.19 -3.29
CA LEU A 35 -13.97 -1.22 -4.34
C LEU A 35 -15.42 -1.70 -4.49
N ASP A 36 -16.18 -1.72 -3.41
CA ASP A 36 -17.59 -2.15 -3.39
C ASP A 36 -18.56 -1.03 -3.82
N ASP A 37 -18.11 0.23 -3.88
CA ASP A 37 -18.94 1.36 -4.32
C ASP A 37 -18.95 1.48 -5.85
N GLU A 38 -20.08 1.11 -6.48
CA GLU A 38 -20.25 1.19 -7.94
C GLU A 38 -20.16 2.62 -8.50
N ASN A 39 -20.27 3.66 -7.66
CA ASN A 39 -20.02 5.04 -8.08
C ASN A 39 -18.52 5.35 -8.19
N VAL A 40 -17.68 4.55 -7.53
CA VAL A 40 -16.22 4.68 -7.54
C VAL A 40 -15.59 3.68 -8.50
N PHE A 41 -16.00 2.42 -8.42
CA PHE A 41 -15.60 1.33 -9.32
C PHE A 41 -16.82 0.78 -10.05
N PRO A 42 -17.23 1.42 -11.16
CA PRO A 42 -18.42 1.00 -11.89
C PRO A 42 -18.24 -0.40 -12.48
N THR A 43 -19.25 -1.25 -12.29
CA THR A 43 -19.31 -2.63 -12.79
C THR A 43 -19.99 -2.73 -14.17
N ARG A 44 -20.75 -1.69 -14.53
CA ARG A 44 -21.49 -1.61 -15.79
C ARG A 44 -20.66 -0.94 -16.88
N ALA A 45 -20.69 -1.50 -18.09
CA ALA A 45 -19.92 -0.99 -19.22
C ALA A 45 -20.34 0.42 -19.71
N ASP A 46 -21.57 0.85 -19.37
CA ASP A 46 -22.12 2.17 -19.71
C ASP A 46 -21.77 3.26 -18.68
N ALA A 47 -21.18 2.88 -17.55
CA ALA A 47 -20.84 3.79 -16.47
C ALA A 47 -19.42 4.35 -16.60
N SER A 48 -19.23 5.60 -16.21
CA SER A 48 -17.93 6.30 -16.24
C SER A 48 -17.32 6.38 -14.85
N PHE A 49 -16.00 6.26 -14.76
CA PHE A 49 -15.27 6.50 -13.50
C PHE A 49 -15.46 7.94 -12.99
N PRO A 50 -15.44 8.14 -11.66
CA PRO A 50 -15.64 9.47 -11.08
C PRO A 50 -14.48 10.43 -11.42
N LYS A 51 -14.77 11.73 -11.36
CA LYS A 51 -13.72 12.76 -11.45
C LYS A 51 -12.70 12.56 -10.33
N GLY A 52 -11.42 12.49 -10.69
CA GLY A 52 -10.34 12.27 -9.73
C GLY A 52 -10.12 10.80 -9.33
N PHE A 53 -10.69 9.84 -10.07
CA PHE A 53 -10.46 8.41 -9.86
C PHE A 53 -8.97 8.04 -9.71
N VAL A 54 -8.09 8.64 -10.52
CA VAL A 54 -6.63 8.41 -10.43
C VAL A 54 -6.08 8.74 -9.03
N PHE A 55 -6.56 9.81 -8.38
CA PHE A 55 -6.15 10.14 -7.02
C PHE A 55 -6.64 9.13 -5.99
N LEU A 56 -7.84 8.55 -6.20
CA LEU A 56 -8.36 7.47 -5.37
C LEU A 56 -7.48 6.23 -5.50
N VAL A 57 -7.13 5.83 -6.73
CA VAL A 57 -6.22 4.71 -6.99
C VAL A 57 -4.86 4.95 -6.36
N GLN A 58 -4.26 6.14 -6.53
CA GLN A 58 -2.98 6.47 -5.90
C GLN A 58 -3.02 6.34 -4.38
N ARG A 59 -4.14 6.73 -3.75
CA ARG A 59 -4.35 6.58 -2.31
C ARG A 59 -4.52 5.12 -1.89
N ILE A 60 -5.22 4.30 -2.66
CA ILE A 60 -5.33 2.84 -2.43
C ILE A 60 -3.92 2.22 -2.45
N PHE A 61 -3.11 2.52 -3.46
CA PHE A 61 -1.74 2.02 -3.58
C PHE A 61 -0.85 2.45 -2.41
N LEU A 62 -1.02 3.68 -1.93
CA LEU A 62 -0.30 4.17 -0.75
C LEU A 62 -0.64 3.38 0.51
N TYR A 63 -1.93 3.08 0.75
CA TYR A 63 -2.34 2.28 1.89
C TYR A 63 -1.81 0.84 1.81
N MET A 64 -1.91 0.20 0.65
CA MET A 64 -1.32 -1.13 0.44
C MET A 64 0.19 -1.12 0.67
N PHE A 65 0.89 -0.07 0.20
CA PHE A 65 2.32 0.09 0.43
C PHE A 65 2.68 0.18 1.91
N HIS A 66 1.91 0.93 2.72
CA HIS A 66 2.15 1.01 4.16
C HIS A 66 2.03 -0.35 4.84
N THR A 67 1.05 -1.16 4.46
CA THR A 67 0.88 -2.52 4.99
C THR A 67 2.08 -3.41 4.63
N LEU A 68 2.51 -3.43 3.37
CA LEU A 68 3.66 -4.23 2.96
C LEU A 68 4.96 -3.74 3.60
N ALA A 69 5.17 -2.42 3.68
CA ALA A 69 6.34 -1.84 4.32
C ALA A 69 6.41 -2.21 5.82
N HIS A 70 5.28 -2.27 6.51
CA HIS A 70 5.22 -2.74 7.89
C HIS A 70 5.58 -4.23 8.01
N LEU A 71 5.09 -5.08 7.10
CA LEU A 71 5.46 -6.50 7.07
C LEU A 71 6.98 -6.69 6.91
N TYR A 72 7.62 -5.99 5.97
CA TYR A 72 9.08 -6.04 5.82
C TYR A 72 9.84 -5.42 6.99
N GLY A 73 9.31 -4.34 7.57
CA GLY A 73 10.01 -3.59 8.60
C GLY A 73 9.94 -4.24 9.99
N THR A 74 8.86 -4.94 10.28
CA THR A 74 8.54 -5.41 11.64
C THR A 74 8.32 -6.91 11.73
N HIS A 75 7.78 -7.55 10.69
CA HIS A 75 7.34 -8.96 10.75
C HIS A 75 8.06 -9.88 9.75
N PHE A 76 9.21 -9.46 9.23
CA PHE A 76 9.90 -10.22 8.18
C PHE A 76 10.40 -11.58 8.68
N LEU A 77 10.85 -11.67 9.93
CA LEU A 77 11.33 -12.94 10.50
C LEU A 77 10.19 -13.97 10.58
N GLU A 78 9.02 -13.55 11.02
CA GLU A 78 7.81 -14.38 11.09
C GLU A 78 7.35 -14.79 9.68
N VAL A 79 7.39 -13.87 8.71
CA VAL A 79 7.11 -14.18 7.30
C VAL A 79 8.07 -15.23 6.73
N VAL A 80 9.36 -15.17 7.09
CA VAL A 80 10.36 -16.18 6.69
C VAL A 80 10.09 -17.52 7.37
N GLN A 81 9.77 -17.53 8.67
CA GLN A 81 9.41 -18.74 9.41
C GLN A 81 8.21 -19.47 8.80
N LEU A 82 7.23 -18.71 8.30
CA LEU A 82 6.04 -19.23 7.61
C LEU A 82 6.31 -19.57 6.12
N GLN A 83 7.53 -19.39 5.61
CA GLN A 83 7.88 -19.59 4.20
C GLN A 83 7.05 -18.72 3.23
N LEU A 84 6.62 -17.53 3.69
CA LEU A 84 5.79 -16.60 2.91
C LEU A 84 6.60 -15.50 2.22
N HIS A 85 7.90 -15.40 2.49
CA HIS A 85 8.77 -14.36 1.93
C HIS A 85 8.78 -14.29 0.39
N PRO A 86 8.66 -15.38 -0.40
CA PRO A 86 8.59 -15.26 -1.86
C PRO A 86 7.29 -14.58 -2.31
N HIS A 87 6.17 -14.90 -1.65
CA HIS A 87 4.86 -14.30 -1.93
C HIS A 87 4.86 -12.81 -1.62
N LEU A 88 5.44 -12.43 -0.47
CA LEU A 88 5.59 -11.03 -0.08
C LEU A 88 6.44 -10.26 -1.11
N ASN A 89 7.55 -10.85 -1.59
CA ASN A 89 8.41 -10.27 -2.61
C ASN A 89 7.69 -10.06 -3.94
N THR A 90 6.97 -11.08 -4.43
CA THR A 90 6.18 -10.95 -5.68
C THR A 90 5.13 -9.86 -5.56
N LEU A 91 4.38 -9.83 -4.44
CA LEU A 91 3.35 -8.82 -4.20
C LEU A 91 3.95 -7.41 -4.15
N PHE A 92 5.08 -7.25 -3.47
CA PHE A 92 5.77 -5.97 -3.37
C PHE A 92 6.26 -5.49 -4.74
N VAL A 93 6.98 -6.33 -5.49
CA VAL A 93 7.46 -5.99 -6.84
C VAL A 93 6.30 -5.57 -7.74
N HIS A 94 5.21 -6.34 -7.74
CA HIS A 94 4.04 -6.00 -8.55
C HIS A 94 3.44 -4.65 -8.13
N LEU A 95 3.32 -4.38 -6.83
CA LEU A 95 2.80 -3.11 -6.33
C LEU A 95 3.69 -1.93 -6.76
N ILE A 96 5.01 -2.02 -6.60
CA ILE A 96 5.92 -0.90 -6.90
C ILE A 96 5.98 -0.65 -8.41
N THR A 97 6.10 -1.71 -9.22
CA THR A 97 6.17 -1.60 -10.69
C THR A 97 4.89 -1.02 -11.27
N PHE A 98 3.73 -1.58 -10.90
CA PHE A 98 2.44 -1.10 -11.39
C PHE A 98 2.10 0.29 -10.85
N GLY A 99 2.30 0.55 -9.56
CA GLY A 99 2.07 1.87 -8.97
C GLY A 99 2.95 2.96 -9.60
N GLY A 100 4.14 2.60 -10.08
CA GLY A 100 5.05 3.51 -10.77
C GLY A 100 4.50 3.95 -12.12
N SER A 101 3.93 3.00 -12.87
CA SER A 101 3.27 3.28 -14.14
C SER A 101 2.08 4.23 -14.01
N LEU A 102 1.39 4.19 -12.85
CA LEU A 102 0.25 5.06 -12.50
C LEU A 102 0.65 6.41 -11.87
N GLY A 103 1.95 6.68 -11.71
CA GLY A 103 2.45 7.90 -11.10
C GLY A 103 2.23 8.01 -9.59
N CYS A 104 1.99 6.90 -8.89
CA CYS A 104 1.70 6.88 -7.44
C CYS A 104 2.89 7.32 -6.57
N TRP A 105 4.10 7.32 -7.12
CA TRP A 105 5.34 7.48 -6.34
C TRP A 105 5.99 8.87 -6.43
N ARG A 106 5.27 9.90 -6.91
CA ARG A 106 5.82 11.25 -7.23
C ARG A 106 6.38 12.07 -6.05
N HIS A 107 6.47 11.55 -4.82
CA HIS A 107 7.03 12.33 -3.71
C HIS A 107 7.81 11.46 -2.70
N LYS A 108 9.15 11.50 -2.78
CA LYS A 108 10.18 11.11 -1.78
C LYS A 108 10.11 9.73 -1.08
N LEU A 109 9.03 8.96 -1.18
CA LEU A 109 8.87 7.66 -0.52
C LEU A 109 9.63 6.53 -1.24
N LEU A 110 9.81 6.68 -2.55
CA LEU A 110 10.56 5.77 -3.42
C LEU A 110 11.62 6.51 -4.24
N CYS A 111 12.10 7.67 -3.77
CA CYS A 111 13.34 8.22 -4.33
C CYS A 111 14.36 7.08 -4.30
N PRO A 112 14.96 6.70 -5.44
CA PRO A 112 15.91 5.61 -5.49
C PRO A 112 17.11 6.06 -4.66
N GLN A 113 17.14 5.69 -3.39
CA GLN A 113 18.43 5.49 -2.75
C GLN A 113 19.00 4.28 -3.49
N PRO A 114 20.22 4.36 -4.05
CA PRO A 114 20.82 3.30 -4.89
C PRO A 114 20.92 1.94 -4.19
N THR A 115 20.56 1.85 -2.91
CA THR A 115 20.53 0.64 -2.11
C THR A 115 19.14 0.02 -2.00
N THR A 116 18.08 0.73 -1.63
CA THR A 116 16.85 0.09 -1.07
C THR A 116 15.96 -0.69 -2.03
N SER A 117 15.83 -0.30 -3.31
CA SER A 117 14.92 -0.99 -4.24
C SER A 117 15.44 -2.37 -4.67
N LEU A 118 16.74 -2.48 -4.92
CA LEU A 118 17.38 -3.72 -5.35
C LEU A 118 17.99 -4.51 -4.19
N SER A 119 18.44 -3.87 -3.11
CA SER A 119 19.03 -4.60 -1.97
C SER A 119 17.99 -5.39 -1.17
N LEU A 120 16.73 -4.95 -1.10
CA LEU A 120 15.67 -5.70 -0.40
C LEU A 120 15.31 -7.00 -1.14
N LEU A 121 15.36 -7.01 -2.47
CA LEU A 121 15.19 -8.22 -3.27
C LEU A 121 16.45 -9.11 -3.26
N ASN A 122 17.63 -8.49 -3.24
CA ASN A 122 18.91 -9.20 -3.31
C ASN A 122 19.42 -9.71 -1.94
N MET A 123 18.70 -9.46 -0.84
CA MET A 123 18.95 -10.07 0.48
C MET A 123 18.05 -11.28 0.76
N SER A 124 17.27 -11.74 -0.23
CA SER A 124 16.39 -12.91 -0.14
C SER A 124 16.74 -14.02 -1.15
N VAL A 125 17.99 -14.05 -1.63
CA VAL A 125 18.58 -15.17 -2.39
C VAL A 125 19.83 -15.66 -1.68
#